data_AF-A0A7X0CPI4-F1
#
_entry.id   AF-A0A7X0CPI4-F1
#
_cell.length_a   1.000
_cell.length_b   1.000
_cell.length_c   1.000
_cell.angle_alpha   90.00
_cell.angle_beta   90.00
_cell.angle_gamma   90.00
#
_symmetry.space_group_name_H-M   'P 1'
#
loop_
_entity.id
_entity.type
_entity.pdbx_description
1 polymer ?
#
loop_
_entity_poly.entity_id
_entity_poly.type
_entity_poly.pdbx_seq_one_letter_code
_entity_poly.pdbx_strand_id
1 'polypeptide(L)' 'MLTNMFIGSPVGNYDRILDFSTAKTGSLYFVPTFNLIDDFSGD' A
#
# COMPACT_ATOMS: atom_id res chain seq x y z
N MET A 1 0.41 9.41 2.14
CA MET A 1 1.14 9.26 0.86
C MET A 1 0.19 8.95 -0.29
N LEU A 2 -0.42 7.76 -0.36
CA LEU A 2 -1.25 7.33 -1.51
C LEU A 2 -2.37 8.33 -1.86
N THR A 3 -3.07 8.90 -0.88
CA THR A 3 -4.09 9.94 -1.10
C THR A 3 -3.55 11.14 -1.87
N ASN A 4 -2.38 11.66 -1.51
CA ASN A 4 -1.77 12.80 -2.21
C ASN A 4 -1.30 12.41 -3.61
N MET A 5 -0.89 11.15 -3.82
CA MET A 5 -0.47 10.69 -5.13
C MET A 5 -1.65 10.51 -6.09
N PHE A 6 -2.76 9.92 -5.63
CA PHE A 6 -3.90 9.55 -6.50
C PHE A 6 -5.00 10.63 -6.56
N ILE A 7 -5.20 11.42 -5.50
CA ILE A 7 -6.22 12.47 -5.45
C ILE A 7 -5.59 13.87 -5.55
N GLY A 8 -4.42 14.04 -4.94
CA GLY A 8 -3.74 15.34 -4.86
C GLY A 8 -4.04 16.12 -3.59
N SER A 9 -3.12 17.03 -3.25
CA SER A 9 -3.30 18.02 -2.19
C SER A 9 -2.71 19.36 -2.64
N PRO A 10 -3.54 20.36 -3.05
CA PRO A 10 -5.00 20.35 -3.12
C PRO A 10 -5.54 19.34 -4.14
N VAL A 11 -6.84 19.02 -4.08
CA VAL A 11 -7.48 18.04 -4.97
C VAL A 11 -7.21 18.41 -6.44
N GLY A 12 -6.74 17.43 -7.22
CA GLY A 12 -6.32 17.61 -8.61
C GLY A 12 -4.81 17.81 -8.79
N ASN A 13 -4.07 18.22 -7.77
CA ASN A 13 -2.59 18.25 -7.78
C ASN A 13 -2.02 16.87 -7.40
N TYR A 14 -2.34 15.86 -8.21
CA TYR A 14 -1.93 14.48 -8.03
C TYR A 14 -0.48 14.25 -8.52
N ASP A 15 0.11 13.10 -8.19
CA ASP A 15 1.47 12.77 -8.61
C ASP A 15 1.52 12.39 -10.09
N ARG A 16 2.21 13.23 -10.87
CA ARG A 16 2.34 13.13 -12.33
C ARG A 16 3.04 11.85 -12.81
N ILE A 17 3.71 11.10 -11.94
CA ILE A 17 4.25 9.78 -12.30
C ILE A 17 3.14 8.81 -12.75
N LEU A 18 1.92 9.00 -12.25
CA LEU A 18 0.75 8.20 -12.60
C LEU A 18 0.27 8.44 -14.05
N ASP A 19 0.71 9.52 -14.71
CA ASP A 19 0.47 9.74 -16.15
C ASP A 19 1.16 8.66 -17.01
N PHE A 20 2.21 8.02 -16.46
CA PHE A 20 3.02 7.00 -17.15
C PHE A 20 3.00 5.64 -16.45
N SER A 21 2.46 5.57 -15.23
CA SER A 21 2.48 4.36 -14.39
C SER A 21 1.07 4.01 -13.94
N THR A 22 0.62 2.79 -14.24
CA THR A 22 -0.68 2.30 -13.78
C THR A 22 -0.50 1.24 -12.70
N ALA A 23 -1.00 1.52 -11.49
CA ALA A 23 -1.11 0.50 -10.44
C ALA A 23 -2.09 -0.59 -10.90
N LYS A 24 -1.58 -1.80 -11.17
CA LYS A 24 -2.40 -2.96 -11.58
C LYS A 24 -2.89 -3.77 -10.38
N THR A 25 -2.24 -3.63 -9.23
CA THR A 25 -2.56 -4.36 -8.00
C THR A 25 -2.47 -3.42 -6.80
N GLY A 26 -3.10 -3.81 -5.69
CA GLY A 26 -3.04 -3.10 -4.42
C GLY A 26 -3.45 -4.03 -3.28
N SER A 27 -2.48 -4.44 -2.47
CA SER A 27 -2.68 -5.35 -1.35
C SER A 27 -1.96 -4.81 -0.12
N LEU A 28 -2.58 -4.97 1.04
CA LEU A 28 -1.98 -4.66 2.34
C LEU A 28 -1.82 -5.97 3.10
N TYR A 29 -0.62 -6.21 3.61
CA TYR A 29 -0.32 -7.39 4.41
C TYR A 29 0.13 -6.96 5.80
N PHE A 30 -0.19 -7.81 6.77
CA PHE A 30 0.43 -7.75 8.07
C PHE A 30 1.65 -8.67 8.06
N VAL A 31 2.81 -8.15 8.50
CA VAL A 31 4.04 -8.94 8.68
C VAL A 31 4.19 -9.18 10.19
N PRO A 32 3.78 -10.35 10.69
CA PRO A 32 3.89 -10.68 12.11
C PRO A 32 5.34 -10.88 12.55
N THR A 33 5.58 -10.71 13.85
CA THR A 33 6.83 -11.16 14.50
C THR A 33 6.93 -12.68 14.51
N PHE A 34 8.13 -13.25 14.56
CA PHE A 34 8.32 -14.70 14.61
C PHE A 34 7.54 -15.39 15.73
N ASN A 35 7.55 -14.86 16.96
CA ASN A 35 6.78 -15.43 18.07
C ASN A 35 5.29 -15.60 17.73
N LEU A 36 4.71 -14.60 17.05
CA LEU A 36 3.31 -14.64 16.63
C LEU A 36 3.09 -15.59 15.45
N ILE A 37 4.09 -15.83 14.60
CA ILE A 37 3.99 -16.89 13.59
C ILE A 37 3.97 -18.25 14.27
N ASP A 38 4.89 -18.49 15.21
CA ASP A 38 5.03 -19.77 15.91
C ASP A 38 3.78 -20.11 16.73
N ASP A 39 3.20 -19.12 17.43
CA ASP A 39 1.96 -19.30 18.22
C ASP A 39 0.74 -19.69 17.37
N PHE A 40 0.75 -19.38 16.06
CA PHE A 40 -0.37 -19.62 15.15
C PHE A 40 -0.03 -20.60 14.00
N SER A 41 1.20 -21.11 13.91
CA SER A 41 1.53 -22.26 13.08
C SER A 41 0.98 -23.51 13.74
N GLY A 42 -0.03 -24.14 13.13
CA GLY A 42 -0.81 -25.25 13.71
C GLY A 42 -0.08 -26.59 13.83
N ASP A 43 1.19 -26.56 14.25
CA ASP A 43 1.99 -27.74 14.64
C ASP A 43 1.69 -28.18 16.08
#